data_AF-A0A8T4ED49-F1
#
_entry.id   AF-A0A8T4ED49-F1
#
_cell.length_a   1.000
_cell.length_b   1.000
_cell.length_c   1.000
_cell.angle_alpha   90.00
_cell.angle_beta   90.00
_cell.angle_gamma   90.00
#
_symmetry.space_group_name_H-M   'P 1'
#
loop_
_entity.id
_entity.type
_entity.pdbx_description
1 polymer ?
#
loop_
_entity_poly.entity_id
_entity_poly.type
_entity_poly.pdbx_seq_one_letter_code
_entity_poly.pdbx_strand_id
1 'polypeptide(L)'
;MTEKKEKMHFDVVARYHFNDARWFMILGFSPMIVGAIGMIGSSVSYFGLSFDIGSFFGLGSFVLTESMLMILVIFIISMLFFAGGLEWYVLCRHCPCYEYSGKEHGNENRFYCLANWASPKWFKYKPGKISRAGQATFAFFAGFFVLAPIFYLLDRWEFVVIQLVLAISFFVTLRHWSCSHCPNFGCILNTVSEENRVKFLEAMEKGEIY
;
A
#
# COMPACT_ATOMS: atom_id res chain seq x y z
N MET A 1 31.02 -5.16 -13.90
CA MET A 1 30.00 -4.90 -14.93
C MET A 1 29.17 -6.16 -15.04
N THR A 2 28.18 -6.29 -14.16
CA THR A 2 27.31 -7.47 -14.07
C THR A 2 26.37 -7.48 -15.27
N GLU A 3 26.22 -8.64 -15.90
CA GLU A 3 25.20 -8.92 -16.92
C GLU A 3 23.90 -8.24 -16.55
N LYS A 4 23.31 -7.55 -17.52
CA LYS A 4 22.07 -6.81 -17.38
C LYS A 4 20.93 -7.83 -17.24
N LYS A 5 20.85 -8.48 -16.07
CA LYS A 5 19.82 -9.47 -15.76
C LYS A 5 18.45 -8.85 -16.06
N GLU A 6 17.63 -9.59 -16.79
CA GLU A 6 16.37 -9.09 -17.30
C GLU A 6 15.47 -8.61 -16.15
N LYS A 7 14.87 -7.43 -16.32
CA LYS A 7 14.00 -6.82 -15.32
C LYS A 7 12.71 -7.64 -15.13
N MET A 8 12.24 -8.24 -16.22
CA MET A 8 11.01 -9.02 -16.31
C MET A 8 11.31 -10.39 -16.87
N HIS A 9 10.72 -11.42 -16.28
CA HIS A 9 10.73 -12.79 -16.79
C HIS A 9 9.29 -13.22 -17.00
N PHE A 10 8.92 -13.60 -18.23
CA PHE A 10 7.56 -14.00 -18.59
C PHE A 10 6.49 -12.97 -18.14
N ASP A 11 6.72 -11.69 -18.43
CA ASP A 11 5.88 -10.56 -17.99
C ASP A 11 5.70 -10.41 -16.46
N VAL A 12 6.55 -11.03 -15.65
CA VAL A 12 6.58 -10.83 -14.20
C VAL A 12 7.85 -10.09 -13.82
N VAL A 13 7.72 -9.00 -13.07
CA VAL A 13 8.85 -8.21 -12.61
C VAL A 13 9.59 -8.97 -11.52
N ALA A 14 10.77 -9.48 -11.86
CA ALA A 14 11.67 -10.09 -10.90
C ALA A 14 12.43 -9.04 -10.09
N ARG A 15 12.76 -7.91 -10.72
CA ARG A 15 13.68 -6.92 -10.16
C ARG A 15 13.12 -5.52 -10.30
N TYR A 16 12.99 -4.82 -9.17
CA TYR A 16 12.55 -3.44 -9.14
C TYR A 16 13.76 -2.50 -9.07
N HIS A 17 13.63 -1.34 -9.72
CA HIS A 17 14.54 -0.21 -9.57
C HIS A 17 13.87 0.92 -8.78
N PHE A 18 14.68 1.81 -8.18
CA PHE A 18 14.17 2.91 -7.37
C PHE A 18 13.18 3.82 -8.13
N ASN A 19 13.41 3.99 -9.43
CA ASN A 19 12.53 4.77 -10.31
C ASN A 19 11.12 4.18 -10.40
N ASP A 20 10.98 2.85 -10.32
CA ASP A 20 9.67 2.19 -10.33
C ASP A 20 8.90 2.52 -9.04
N ALA A 21 9.59 2.43 -7.89
CA ALA A 21 9.00 2.71 -6.58
C ALA A 21 8.60 4.18 -6.39
N ARG A 22 9.36 5.12 -6.96
CA ARG A 22 9.03 6.56 -6.89
C ARG A 22 7.68 6.89 -7.51
N TRP A 23 7.38 6.33 -8.68
CA TRP A 23 6.13 6.61 -9.37
C TRP A 23 4.94 6.04 -8.60
N PHE A 24 5.10 4.83 -8.06
CA PHE A 24 4.12 4.21 -7.18
C PHE A 24 3.83 5.05 -5.93
N MET A 25 4.88 5.60 -5.29
CA MET A 25 4.73 6.50 -4.15
C MET A 25 3.90 7.73 -4.53
N ILE A 26 4.25 8.43 -5.60
CA ILE A 26 3.57 9.68 -5.98
C ILE A 26 2.08 9.44 -6.25
N LEU A 27 1.74 8.42 -7.05
CA LEU A 27 0.34 8.16 -7.37
C LEU A 27 -0.42 7.48 -6.24
N GLY A 28 0.24 6.59 -5.49
CA GLY A 28 -0.38 5.86 -4.39
C GLY A 28 -0.71 6.74 -3.18
N PHE A 29 0.09 7.77 -2.91
CA PHE A 29 -0.20 8.72 -1.84
C PHE A 29 -1.13 9.86 -2.26
N SER A 30 -1.39 10.05 -3.56
CA SER A 30 -2.26 11.14 -4.02
C SER A 30 -3.69 11.13 -3.43
N PRO A 31 -4.40 9.98 -3.30
CA PRO A 31 -5.73 9.96 -2.69
C PRO A 31 -5.67 10.23 -1.18
N MET A 32 -4.58 9.85 -0.50
CA MET A 32 -4.39 10.14 0.92
C MET A 32 -4.16 11.63 1.18
N ILE A 33 -3.32 12.27 0.35
CA ILE A 33 -3.03 13.70 0.47
C ILE A 33 -4.29 14.53 0.21
N VAL A 34 -5.02 14.22 -0.86
CA VAL A 34 -6.25 14.95 -1.19
C VAL A 34 -7.33 14.73 -0.13
N GLY A 35 -7.48 13.49 0.35
CA GLY A 35 -8.35 13.20 1.49
C GLY A 35 -7.98 14.02 2.72
N ALA A 36 -6.69 14.09 3.08
CA ALA A 36 -6.21 14.88 4.22
C ALA A 36 -6.47 16.39 4.05
N ILE A 37 -6.23 16.94 2.85
CA ILE A 37 -6.54 18.35 2.55
C ILE A 37 -8.04 18.62 2.68
N GLY A 38 -8.88 17.73 2.15
CA GLY A 38 -10.34 17.82 2.29
C GLY A 38 -10.76 17.82 3.76
N MET A 39 -10.18 16.92 4.57
CA MET A 39 -10.45 16.83 6.00
C MET A 39 -10.06 18.11 6.76
N ILE A 40 -8.89 18.70 6.48
CA ILE A 40 -8.45 19.97 7.12
C ILE A 40 -9.42 21.11 6.78
N GLY A 41 -9.85 21.20 5.52
CA GLY A 41 -10.75 22.24 5.04
C GLY A 41 -12.23 22.05 5.41
N SER A 42 -12.57 20.96 6.09
CA SER A 42 -13.92 20.66 6.55
C SER A 42 -13.99 20.68 8.08
N SER A 43 -14.71 21.66 8.64
CA SER A 43 -15.26 21.53 9.98
C SER A 43 -16.47 20.60 9.90
N VAL A 44 -16.25 19.29 9.97
CA VAL A 44 -17.37 18.33 9.95
C VAL A 44 -18.11 18.46 11.27
N SER A 45 -19.43 18.68 11.20
CA SER A 45 -20.32 18.64 12.35
C SER A 45 -21.04 17.30 12.29
N TYR A 46 -20.59 16.33 13.09
CA TYR A 46 -21.24 15.02 13.14
C TYR A 46 -22.63 15.18 13.76
N PHE A 47 -23.69 15.01 12.95
CA PHE A 47 -25.09 15.08 13.39
C PHE A 47 -25.49 16.41 14.07
N GLY A 48 -24.89 17.54 13.66
CA GLY A 48 -25.15 18.86 14.24
C GLY A 48 -24.43 19.14 15.56
N LEU A 49 -23.54 18.22 15.99
CA LEU A 49 -22.62 18.43 17.10
C LEU A 49 -21.22 18.66 16.52
N SER A 50 -20.70 19.88 16.62
CA SER A 50 -19.27 20.13 16.46
C SER A 50 -18.56 19.67 17.72
N PHE A 51 -17.89 18.52 17.70
CA PHE A 51 -17.15 18.03 18.85
C PHE A 51 -15.77 18.69 18.86
N ASP A 52 -15.68 19.85 19.51
CA ASP A 52 -14.38 20.48 19.77
C ASP A 52 -13.66 19.73 20.90
N ILE A 53 -12.83 18.76 20.49
CA ILE A 53 -11.99 17.96 21.37
C ILE A 53 -11.08 18.85 22.23
N GLY A 54 -10.62 19.98 21.69
CA GLY A 54 -9.77 20.95 22.42
C GLY A 54 -10.52 21.56 23.60
N SER A 55 -11.78 21.92 23.40
CA SER A 55 -12.67 22.38 24.47
C SER A 55 -13.04 21.26 25.45
N PHE A 56 -13.26 20.03 24.98
CA PHE A 56 -13.59 18.88 25.84
C PHE A 56 -12.45 18.52 26.82
N PHE A 57 -11.20 18.59 26.38
CA PHE A 57 -10.03 18.33 27.25
C PHE A 57 -9.54 19.56 28.02
N GLY A 58 -10.24 20.70 27.95
CA GLY A 58 -9.82 21.93 28.63
C GLY A 58 -8.50 22.51 28.09
N LEU A 59 -8.09 22.13 26.88
CA LEU A 59 -6.86 22.58 26.22
C LEU A 59 -7.09 23.90 25.49
N GLY A 60 -7.54 24.91 26.24
CA GLY A 60 -7.89 26.24 25.73
C GLY A 60 -6.87 26.77 24.71
N SER A 61 -7.40 27.31 23.61
CA SER A 61 -6.69 27.95 22.48
C SER A 61 -5.83 27.07 21.57
N PHE A 62 -5.59 25.79 21.89
CA PHE A 62 -5.21 24.84 20.84
C PHE A 62 -6.50 24.39 20.17
N VAL A 63 -6.89 25.10 19.11
CA VAL A 63 -7.94 24.64 18.19
C VAL A 63 -7.37 23.45 17.42
N LEU A 64 -7.22 22.32 18.11
CA LEU A 64 -7.11 21.01 17.49
C LEU A 64 -8.50 20.72 16.95
N THR A 65 -8.75 21.13 15.72
CA THR A 65 -9.96 20.72 15.02
C THR A 65 -9.97 19.20 15.00
N GLU A 66 -11.16 18.61 15.12
CA GLU A 66 -11.37 17.16 15.02
C GLU A 66 -10.60 16.56 13.83
N SER A 67 -10.57 17.28 12.71
CA SER A 67 -9.81 16.91 11.50
C SER A 67 -8.31 16.75 11.72
N MET A 68 -7.66 17.59 12.55
CA MET A 68 -6.23 17.44 12.85
C MET A 68 -5.94 16.17 13.65
N LEU A 69 -6.82 15.82 14.60
CA LEU A 69 -6.70 14.60 15.37
C LEU A 69 -6.98 13.36 14.51
N MET A 70 -8.00 13.41 13.66
CA MET A 70 -8.34 12.32 12.74
C MET A 70 -7.22 12.05 11.73
N ILE A 71 -6.50 13.08 11.26
CA ILE A 71 -5.32 12.90 10.41
C ILE A 71 -4.21 12.13 11.14
N LEU A 72 -3.92 12.48 12.40
CA LEU A 72 -2.92 11.77 13.18
C LEU A 72 -3.32 10.31 13.43
N VAL A 73 -4.60 10.05 13.74
CA VAL A 73 -5.13 8.70 13.92
C VAL A 73 -5.00 7.89 12.63
N ILE A 74 -5.46 8.42 11.49
CA ILE A 74 -5.34 7.76 10.19
C ILE A 74 -3.87 7.52 9.83
N PHE A 75 -2.99 8.48 10.10
CA PHE A 75 -1.55 8.34 9.85
C PHE A 75 -0.93 7.23 10.69
N ILE A 76 -1.21 7.16 12.00
CA ILE A 76 -0.70 6.11 12.88
C ILE A 76 -1.20 4.74 12.42
N ILE A 77 -2.50 4.61 12.12
CA ILE A 77 -3.08 3.37 11.58
C ILE A 77 -2.42 3.01 10.24
N SER A 78 -2.14 3.98 9.38
CA SER A 78 -1.44 3.78 8.11
C SER A 78 -0.02 3.27 8.32
N MET A 79 0.74 3.83 9.26
CA MET A 79 2.09 3.37 9.57
C MET A 79 2.08 1.96 10.13
N LEU A 80 1.16 1.66 11.07
CA LEU A 80 0.99 0.32 11.63
C LEU A 80 0.54 -0.70 10.58
N PHE A 81 -0.11 -0.29 9.51
CA PHE A 81 -0.51 -1.21 8.45
C PHE A 81 0.58 -1.36 7.37
N PHE A 82 0.98 -0.26 6.72
CA PHE A 82 1.85 -0.24 5.53
C PHE A 82 3.35 -0.18 5.82
N ALA A 83 3.77 0.39 6.96
CA ALA A 83 5.18 0.59 7.29
C ALA A 83 5.67 -0.46 8.30
N GLY A 84 5.56 -1.73 7.91
CA GLY A 84 6.15 -2.85 8.64
C GLY A 84 5.30 -3.52 9.69
N GLY A 85 4.06 -3.07 9.91
CA GLY A 85 3.14 -3.88 10.70
C GLY A 85 2.42 -4.92 9.85
N LEU A 86 1.10 -4.79 9.77
CA LEU A 86 0.23 -5.91 9.43
C LEU A 86 0.32 -6.32 7.95
N GLU A 87 0.43 -5.37 7.02
CA GLU A 87 0.52 -5.66 5.57
C GLU A 87 1.75 -6.51 5.26
N TRP A 88 2.89 -6.23 5.89
CA TRP A 88 4.11 -6.99 5.63
C TRP A 88 4.01 -8.42 6.15
N TYR A 89 3.34 -8.60 7.30
CA TYR A 89 3.08 -9.90 7.87
C TYR A 89 2.10 -10.74 7.04
N VAL A 90 0.99 -10.15 6.58
CA VAL A 90 -0.04 -10.90 5.85
C VAL A 90 0.27 -11.06 4.35
N LEU A 91 1.01 -10.10 3.77
CA LEU A 91 1.20 -10.00 2.32
C LEU A 91 2.67 -10.10 1.91
N CYS A 92 3.54 -9.18 2.38
CA CYS A 92 4.90 -9.05 1.84
C CYS A 92 5.75 -10.30 2.09
N ARG A 93 5.65 -10.95 3.26
CA ARG A 93 6.46 -12.13 3.60
C ARG A 93 6.24 -13.36 2.70
N HIS A 94 5.20 -13.33 1.85
CA HIS A 94 4.88 -14.40 0.90
C HIS A 94 5.47 -14.14 -0.50
N CYS A 95 6.00 -12.93 -0.75
CA CYS A 95 6.51 -12.50 -2.04
C CYS A 95 7.99 -12.87 -2.23
N PRO A 96 8.42 -13.41 -3.39
CA PRO A 96 9.83 -13.69 -3.68
C PRO A 96 10.74 -12.47 -3.50
N CYS A 97 10.27 -11.26 -3.87
CA CYS A 97 11.04 -10.04 -3.66
C CYS A 97 11.38 -9.81 -2.18
N TYR A 98 10.56 -10.27 -1.24
CA TYR A 98 10.85 -10.11 0.18
C TYR A 98 12.10 -10.89 0.61
N GLU A 99 12.37 -12.04 0.00
CA GLU A 99 13.55 -12.84 0.32
C GLU A 99 14.75 -12.43 -0.52
N TYR A 100 14.58 -12.40 -1.84
CA TYR A 100 15.72 -12.41 -2.78
C TYR A 100 16.24 -11.01 -3.15
N SER A 101 15.37 -9.99 -3.18
CA SER A 101 15.78 -8.66 -3.66
C SER A 101 16.89 -8.01 -2.83
N GLY A 102 16.95 -8.28 -1.52
CA GLY A 102 17.97 -7.72 -0.63
C GLY A 102 19.40 -8.10 -1.03
N LYS A 103 19.60 -9.35 -1.44
CA LYS A 103 20.90 -9.86 -1.90
C LYS A 103 21.39 -9.11 -3.14
N GLU A 104 20.47 -8.82 -4.06
CA GLU A 104 20.78 -8.11 -5.30
C GLU A 104 21.22 -6.66 -5.08
N HIS A 105 20.66 -6.02 -4.04
CA HIS A 105 20.96 -4.64 -3.66
C HIS A 105 22.05 -4.53 -2.59
N GLY A 106 22.73 -5.63 -2.25
CA GLY A 106 23.84 -5.65 -1.29
C GLY A 106 23.43 -5.48 0.17
N ASN A 107 22.15 -5.69 0.51
CA ASN A 107 21.65 -5.64 1.89
C ASN A 107 20.58 -6.71 2.14
N GLU A 108 20.99 -7.84 2.70
CA GLU A 108 20.11 -8.99 2.96
C GLU A 108 19.01 -8.71 3.99
N ASN A 109 19.20 -7.74 4.89
CA ASN A 109 18.24 -7.35 5.92
C ASN A 109 17.14 -6.41 5.40
N ARG A 110 17.21 -6.02 4.12
CA ARG A 110 16.23 -5.16 3.46
C ARG A 110 15.64 -5.84 2.25
N PHE A 111 14.42 -5.47 1.90
CA PHE A 111 13.78 -5.90 0.67
C PHE A 111 13.36 -4.70 -0.18
N TYR A 112 13.30 -4.94 -1.48
CA TYR A 112 13.11 -3.95 -2.52
C TYR A 112 12.00 -4.45 -3.44
N CYS A 113 10.85 -3.79 -3.38
CA CYS A 113 9.75 -3.98 -4.30
C CYS A 113 9.13 -2.63 -4.68
N LEU A 114 8.11 -2.66 -5.54
CA LEU A 114 7.41 -1.46 -5.99
C LEU A 114 6.83 -0.64 -4.84
N ALA A 115 6.19 -1.31 -3.88
CA ALA A 115 5.50 -0.66 -2.77
C ALA A 115 6.41 -0.34 -1.59
N ASN A 116 7.49 -1.11 -1.42
CA ASN A 116 8.38 -1.07 -0.26
C ASN A 116 9.83 -1.09 -0.76
N TRP A 117 10.43 0.10 -0.83
CA TRP A 117 11.80 0.26 -1.30
C TRP A 117 12.77 0.33 -0.13
N ALA A 118 13.73 -0.60 -0.08
CA ALA A 118 14.73 -0.71 1.00
C ALA A 118 14.11 -0.87 2.40
N SER A 119 12.93 -1.46 2.49
CA SER A 119 12.23 -1.70 3.76
C SER A 119 12.90 -2.83 4.56
N PRO A 120 12.95 -2.75 5.90
CA PRO A 120 13.56 -3.80 6.71
C PRO A 120 12.74 -5.10 6.70
N LYS A 121 13.41 -6.24 6.78
CA LYS A 121 12.76 -7.56 6.88
C LYS A 121 12.51 -7.92 8.35
N TRP A 122 11.31 -7.65 8.87
CA TRP A 122 10.97 -7.99 10.26
C TRP A 122 10.40 -9.40 10.44
N PHE A 123 9.82 -9.97 9.38
CA PHE A 123 9.19 -11.28 9.40
C PHE A 123 10.00 -12.32 8.64
N LYS A 124 9.85 -13.60 9.00
CA LYS A 124 10.46 -14.71 8.25
C LYS A 124 9.73 -14.92 6.93
N TYR A 125 10.46 -15.10 5.83
CA TYR A 125 9.89 -15.47 4.54
C TYR A 125 9.09 -16.78 4.66
N LYS A 126 7.90 -16.80 4.06
CA LYS A 126 7.01 -17.98 4.02
C LYS A 126 6.36 -18.03 2.64
N PRO A 127 6.99 -18.66 1.64
CA PRO A 127 6.38 -18.76 0.32
C PRO A 127 5.06 -19.53 0.42
N GLY A 128 4.08 -19.15 -0.39
CA GLY A 128 2.80 -19.86 -0.49
C GLY A 128 1.58 -18.94 -0.52
N LYS A 129 0.41 -19.56 -0.52
CA LYS A 129 -0.87 -18.83 -0.54
C LYS A 129 -1.09 -18.12 0.79
N ILE A 130 -1.57 -16.89 0.71
CA ILE A 130 -1.99 -16.11 1.87
C ILE A 130 -3.23 -16.78 2.47
N SER A 131 -3.31 -16.84 3.80
CA SER A 131 -4.47 -17.41 4.48
C SER A 131 -5.73 -16.59 4.21
N ARG A 132 -6.92 -17.20 4.25
CA ARG A 132 -8.20 -16.47 4.09
C ARG A 132 -8.33 -15.31 5.08
N ALA A 133 -7.91 -15.52 6.32
CA ALA A 133 -7.87 -14.47 7.33
C ALA A 133 -6.93 -13.32 6.91
N GLY A 134 -5.73 -13.62 6.42
CA GLY A 134 -4.79 -12.61 5.92
C GLY A 134 -5.34 -11.81 4.73
N GLN A 135 -6.01 -12.48 3.80
CA GLN A 135 -6.68 -11.83 2.68
C GLN A 135 -7.82 -10.91 3.14
N ALA A 136 -8.65 -11.36 4.08
CA ALA A 136 -9.72 -10.56 4.65
C ALA A 136 -9.17 -9.34 5.41
N THR A 137 -8.12 -9.52 6.21
CA THR A 137 -7.40 -8.43 6.89
C THR A 137 -6.89 -7.41 5.88
N PHE A 138 -6.19 -7.85 4.83
CA PHE A 138 -5.70 -6.96 3.79
C PHE A 138 -6.84 -6.19 3.11
N ALA A 139 -7.92 -6.89 2.72
CA ALA A 139 -9.08 -6.27 2.09
C ALA A 139 -9.78 -5.25 3.00
N PHE A 140 -9.92 -5.57 4.29
CA PHE A 140 -10.52 -4.68 5.28
C PHE A 140 -9.72 -3.38 5.42
N PHE A 141 -8.41 -3.46 5.63
CA PHE A 141 -7.58 -2.26 5.80
C PHE A 141 -7.43 -1.48 4.49
N ALA A 142 -7.23 -2.15 3.34
CA ALA A 142 -7.21 -1.48 2.04
C ALA A 142 -8.55 -0.76 1.77
N GLY A 143 -9.67 -1.40 2.09
CA GLY A 143 -11.00 -0.80 2.01
C GLY A 143 -11.16 0.37 2.96
N PHE A 144 -10.72 0.25 4.22
CA PHE A 144 -10.75 1.32 5.21
C PHE A 144 -10.01 2.57 4.70
N PHE A 145 -8.80 2.44 4.16
CA PHE A 145 -8.04 3.61 3.68
C PHE A 145 -8.67 4.32 2.49
N VAL A 146 -9.46 3.62 1.69
CA VAL A 146 -10.17 4.20 0.55
C VAL A 146 -11.50 4.80 0.99
N LEU A 147 -12.26 4.08 1.82
CA LEU A 147 -13.62 4.43 2.18
C LEU A 147 -13.70 5.42 3.34
N ALA A 148 -12.78 5.38 4.30
CA ALA A 148 -12.78 6.31 5.43
C ALA A 148 -12.77 7.79 5.02
N PRO A 149 -11.89 8.27 4.11
CA PRO A 149 -11.95 9.67 3.67
C PRO A 149 -13.24 9.97 2.91
N ILE A 150 -13.77 9.02 2.12
CA ILE A 150 -15.04 9.21 1.38
C ILE A 150 -16.20 9.41 2.36
N PHE A 151 -16.30 8.57 3.39
CA PHE A 151 -17.34 8.67 4.41
C PHE A 151 -17.20 9.95 5.25
N TYR A 152 -15.97 10.35 5.56
CA TYR A 152 -15.71 11.60 6.29
C TYR A 152 -16.15 12.83 5.48
N LEU A 153 -16.03 12.78 4.16
CA LEU A 153 -16.29 13.91 3.28
C LEU A 153 -17.74 13.98 2.78
N LEU A 154 -18.68 13.16 3.26
CA LEU A 154 -20.05 13.08 2.73
C LEU A 154 -20.80 14.42 2.68
N ASP A 155 -20.57 15.31 3.65
CA ASP A 155 -21.18 16.65 3.69
C ASP A 155 -20.58 17.62 2.64
N ARG A 156 -19.51 17.21 1.97
CA ARG A 156 -18.76 17.98 0.96
C ARG A 156 -18.66 17.16 -0.32
N TRP A 157 -19.77 17.08 -1.04
CA TRP A 157 -19.92 16.24 -2.23
C TRP A 157 -18.83 16.49 -3.29
N GLU A 158 -18.32 17.72 -3.41
CA GLU A 158 -17.23 18.06 -4.31
C GLU A 158 -15.94 17.27 -3.99
N PHE A 159 -15.61 17.11 -2.71
CA PHE A 159 -14.45 16.34 -2.27
C PHE A 159 -14.70 14.83 -2.37
N VAL A 160 -15.94 14.37 -2.16
CA VAL A 160 -16.32 12.97 -2.38
C VAL A 160 -16.08 12.55 -3.83
N VAL A 161 -16.52 13.37 -4.80
CA VAL A 161 -16.34 13.09 -6.23
C VAL A 161 -14.85 13.03 -6.58
N ILE A 162 -14.06 14.01 -6.12
CA ILE A 162 -12.60 14.02 -6.32
C ILE A 162 -11.96 12.75 -5.72
N GLN A 163 -12.34 12.40 -4.49
CA GLN A 163 -11.79 11.23 -3.80
C GLN A 163 -12.13 9.91 -4.52
N LEU A 164 -13.36 9.77 -5.04
CA LEU A 164 -13.77 8.61 -5.83
C LEU A 164 -12.97 8.51 -7.13
N VAL A 165 -12.80 9.61 -7.87
CA VAL A 165 -12.01 9.62 -9.11
C VAL A 165 -10.56 9.23 -8.84
N LEU A 166 -9.95 9.76 -7.77
CA LEU A 166 -8.58 9.42 -7.38
C LEU A 166 -8.46 7.95 -6.94
N ALA A 167 -9.41 7.44 -6.14
CA ALA A 167 -9.41 6.06 -5.72
C ALA A 167 -9.55 5.10 -6.91
N ILE A 168 -10.50 5.34 -7.82
CA ILE A 168 -10.69 4.53 -9.03
C ILE A 168 -9.44 4.58 -9.90
N SER A 169 -8.90 5.78 -10.14
CA SER A 169 -7.68 5.96 -10.93
C SER A 169 -6.50 5.22 -10.33
N PHE A 170 -6.34 5.28 -9.00
CA PHE A 170 -5.32 4.53 -8.28
C PHE A 170 -5.51 3.01 -8.47
N PHE A 171 -6.71 2.47 -8.28
CA PHE A 171 -6.95 1.03 -8.43
C PHE A 171 -6.77 0.54 -9.87
N VAL A 172 -7.25 1.29 -10.86
CA VAL A 172 -7.06 0.94 -12.28
C VAL A 172 -5.58 0.94 -12.62
N THR A 173 -4.86 1.98 -12.19
CA THR A 173 -3.42 2.11 -12.41
C THR A 173 -2.65 0.97 -11.72
N LEU A 174 -2.94 0.73 -10.45
CA LEU A 174 -2.35 -0.34 -9.66
C LEU A 174 -2.58 -1.69 -10.32
N ARG A 175 -3.82 -1.99 -10.71
CA ARG A 175 -4.18 -3.26 -11.33
C ARG A 175 -3.50 -3.46 -12.67
N HIS A 176 -3.52 -2.43 -13.52
CA HIS A 176 -3.02 -2.52 -14.89
C HIS A 176 -1.49 -2.54 -15.00
N TRP A 177 -0.79 -1.75 -14.17
CA TRP A 177 0.66 -1.57 -14.29
C TRP A 177 1.47 -2.34 -13.27
N SER A 178 0.90 -2.63 -12.09
CA SER A 178 1.64 -3.25 -10.99
C SER A 178 1.19 -4.68 -10.75
N CYS A 179 -0.10 -4.89 -10.52
CA CYS A 179 -0.61 -6.21 -10.13
C CYS A 179 -0.64 -7.23 -11.28
N SER A 180 -0.61 -6.78 -12.52
CA SER A 180 -0.48 -7.59 -13.74
C SER A 180 0.91 -8.19 -13.94
N HIS A 181 1.92 -7.65 -13.25
CA HIS A 181 3.32 -8.08 -13.36
C HIS A 181 3.96 -8.42 -12.00
N CYS A 182 3.17 -8.46 -10.92
CA CYS A 182 3.68 -8.61 -9.57
C CYS A 182 4.01 -10.09 -9.25
N PRO A 183 5.19 -10.40 -8.67
CA PRO A 183 5.55 -11.77 -8.30
C PRO A 183 4.86 -12.27 -7.02
N ASN A 184 4.04 -11.43 -6.35
CA ASN A 184 3.24 -11.85 -5.20
C ASN A 184 1.94 -12.55 -5.64
N PHE A 185 2.05 -13.79 -6.10
CA PHE A 185 0.93 -14.57 -6.63
C PHE A 185 -0.14 -14.96 -5.60
N GLY A 186 0.14 -14.81 -4.29
CA GLY A 186 -0.83 -15.07 -3.24
C GLY A 186 -1.84 -13.94 -3.01
N CYS A 187 -1.56 -12.75 -3.56
CA CYS A 187 -2.34 -11.54 -3.32
C CYS A 187 -3.65 -11.54 -4.11
N ILE A 188 -4.75 -11.11 -3.48
CA ILE A 188 -6.08 -11.02 -4.11
C ILE A 188 -6.16 -10.01 -5.26
N LEU A 189 -5.21 -9.06 -5.33
CA LEU A 189 -5.15 -8.06 -6.39
C LEU A 189 -4.32 -8.54 -7.58
N ASN A 190 -3.55 -9.63 -7.44
CA ASN A 190 -2.68 -10.13 -8.48
C ASN A 190 -3.50 -10.57 -9.71
N THR A 191 -3.04 -10.19 -10.90
CA THR A 191 -3.71 -10.52 -12.18
C THR A 191 -2.76 -11.15 -13.19
N VAL A 192 -1.59 -11.61 -12.75
CA VAL A 192 -0.66 -12.36 -13.60
C VAL A 192 -1.36 -13.63 -14.10
N SER A 193 -1.20 -13.97 -15.37
CA SER A 193 -1.75 -15.19 -15.95
C SER A 193 -1.17 -16.44 -15.28
N GLU A 194 -1.97 -17.50 -15.14
CA GLU A 194 -1.47 -18.76 -14.55
C GLU A 194 -0.31 -19.36 -15.36
N GLU A 195 -0.29 -19.17 -16.68
CA GLU A 195 0.83 -19.59 -17.54
C GLU A 195 2.14 -18.88 -17.16
N ASN A 196 2.12 -17.54 -17.10
CA ASN A 196 3.30 -16.76 -16.74
C ASN A 196 3.76 -17.04 -15.31
N ARG A 197 2.80 -17.25 -14.40
CA ARG A 197 3.09 -17.67 -13.02
C ARG A 197 3.83 -19.00 -12.96
N VAL A 198 3.37 -20.03 -13.68
CA VAL A 198 4.02 -21.35 -13.69
C VAL A 198 5.44 -21.22 -14.25
N LYS A 199 5.61 -20.55 -15.40
CA LYS A 199 6.94 -20.33 -16.00
C LYS A 199 7.88 -19.56 -15.08
N PHE A 200 7.38 -18.53 -14.39
CA PHE A 200 8.17 -17.77 -13.43
C PHE A 200 8.62 -18.62 -12.24
N LEU A 201 7.73 -19.45 -11.69
CA LEU A 201 8.07 -20.35 -10.58
C LEU A 201 9.09 -21.41 -11.01
N GLU A 202 8.94 -21.99 -12.21
CA GLU A 202 9.92 -22.95 -12.75
C GLU A 202 11.30 -22.32 -12.96
N ALA A 203 11.36 -21.10 -13.51
CA ALA A 203 12.62 -20.39 -13.69
C ALA A 203 13.27 -20.00 -12.35
N MET A 204 12.47 -19.70 -11.33
CA MET A 204 12.95 -19.47 -9.98
C MET A 204 13.52 -20.75 -9.34
N GLU A 205 12.87 -21.91 -9.53
CA GLU A 205 13.36 -23.21 -9.06
C GLU A 205 14.67 -23.63 -9.74
N LYS A 206 14.85 -23.25 -11.01
CA LYS A 206 16.09 -23.46 -11.77
C LYS A 206 17.22 -22.49 -11.42
N GLY A 207 16.95 -21.44 -10.64
CA GLY A 207 17.94 -20.41 -10.28
C GLY A 207 18.25 -19.42 -11.40
N GLU A 208 17.36 -19.26 -12.37
CA GLU A 208 17.56 -18.36 -13.52
C GLU A 208 17.30 -16.89 -13.17
N ILE A 209 16.48 -16.64 -12.14
CA ILE A 209 15.98 -15.30 -11.77
C ILE A 209 16.74 -14.73 -10.56
N TYR A 210 16.74 -15.45 -9.44
CA TYR A 210 17.25 -15.06 -8.13
C TYR A 210 18.43 -15.91 -7.70
#